data_AF-A0A959B410-F1
#
_entry.id   AF-A0A959B410-F1
#
_cell.length_a   1.000
_cell.length_b   1.000
_cell.length_c   1.000
_cell.angle_alpha   90.00
_cell.angle_beta   90.00
_cell.angle_gamma   90.00
#
_symmetry.space_group_name_H-M   'P 1'
#
loop_
_entity.id
_entity.type
_entity.pdbx_description
1 polymer ?
#
loop_
_entity_poly.entity_id
_entity_poly.type
_entity_poly.pdbx_seq_one_letter_code
_entity_poly.pdbx_strand_id
1 'polypeptide(L)'
;MHKWFLGFFVLLFLTIAACKPRPARLPIEEKQLISVLIDVHVAEAAVQGLRGHTKDSIINLYYEQICQIHGLERATFESAMESLREDPVRLEKLYNEVMKEMERREAAQE
;
A
#
# COMPACT_ATOMS: atom_id res chain seq x y z
N MET A 1 -0.93 51.63 1.61
CA MET A 1 -1.98 50.80 2.23
C MET A 1 -2.14 49.41 1.56
N HIS A 2 -1.13 48.87 0.86
CA HIS A 2 -1.19 47.51 0.27
C HIS A 2 -0.34 46.47 1.02
N LYS A 3 0.58 46.91 1.89
CA LYS A 3 1.46 46.03 2.67
C LYS A 3 0.74 45.20 3.75
N TRP A 4 -0.42 45.66 4.22
CA TRP A 4 -1.26 44.95 5.19
C TRP A 4 -2.10 43.83 4.56
N PHE A 5 -2.60 44.03 3.33
CA PHE A 5 -3.34 43.00 2.60
C PHE A 5 -2.45 41.82 2.21
N LEU A 6 -1.18 42.08 1.88
CA LEU A 6 -0.22 41.02 1.54
C LEU A 6 0.11 40.13 2.75
N GLY A 7 0.22 40.70 3.96
CA GLY A 7 0.48 39.94 5.18
C GLY A 7 -0.69 39.03 5.59
N PHE A 8 -1.93 39.48 5.38
CA PHE A 8 -3.13 38.68 5.65
C PHE A 8 -3.24 37.48 4.69
N PHE A 9 -2.89 37.66 3.42
CA PHE A 9 -2.93 36.58 2.42
C PHE A 9 -1.86 35.49 2.69
N VAL A 10 -0.69 35.89 3.19
CA VAL A 10 0.38 34.93 3.59
C VAL A 10 0.00 34.16 4.85
N LEU A 11 -0.66 34.81 5.82
CA LEU A 11 -1.13 34.15 7.04
C LEU A 11 -2.26 33.14 6.76
N LEU A 12 -3.13 33.43 5.79
CA LEU A 12 -4.22 32.54 5.35
C LEU A 12 -3.69 31.27 4.62
N PHE A 13 -2.56 31.37 3.91
CA PHE A 13 -1.94 30.23 3.24
C PHE A 13 -1.25 29.25 4.22
N LEU A 14 -0.80 29.72 5.39
CA LEU A 14 -0.12 28.86 6.38
C LEU A 14 -1.06 27.91 7.12
N THR A 15 -2.36 28.23 7.23
CA THR A 15 -3.32 27.43 8.00
C THR A 15 -3.82 26.18 7.25
N ILE A 16 -3.63 26.13 5.93
CA ILE A 16 -4.09 25.00 5.09
C ILE A 16 -3.09 23.84 5.07
N ALA A 17 -1.83 24.09 5.44
CA ALA A 17 -0.75 23.10 5.37
C ALA A 17 -0.57 22.24 6.66
N ALA A 18 -1.36 22.48 7.70
CA ALA A 18 -1.15 21.88 9.02
C ALA A 18 -2.02 20.63 9.30
N CYS A 19 -2.90 20.24 8.37
CA CYS A 19 -3.69 19.02 8.53
C CYS A 19 -2.81 17.80 8.18
N LYS A 20 -2.00 17.33 9.14
CA LYS A 20 -1.36 16.03 9.05
C LYS A 20 -2.34 14.98 9.56
N PRO A 21 -2.89 14.09 8.71
CA PRO A 21 -3.71 12.98 9.17
C PRO A 21 -2.89 12.11 10.15
N ARG A 22 -3.54 11.64 11.21
CA ARG A 22 -2.90 10.72 12.16
C ARG A 22 -2.69 9.37 11.45
N PRO A 23 -1.58 8.66 11.71
CA PRO A 23 -1.32 7.38 11.05
C PRO A 23 -2.44 6.41 11.38
N ALA A 24 -3.15 5.95 10.34
CA ALA A 24 -4.21 4.97 10.47
C ALA A 24 -3.64 3.65 10.98
N ARG A 25 -4.36 2.99 11.89
CA ARG A 25 -4.00 1.63 12.30
C ARG A 25 -4.28 0.69 11.13
N LEU A 26 -3.38 -0.27 10.91
CA LEU A 26 -3.65 -1.31 9.90
C LEU A 26 -4.82 -2.18 10.38
N PRO A 27 -5.74 -2.56 9.50
CA PRO A 27 -6.84 -3.45 9.83
C PRO A 27 -6.41 -4.93 9.93
N ILE A 28 -5.12 -5.23 9.70
CA ILE A 28 -4.49 -6.55 9.75
C ILE A 28 -3.12 -6.51 10.40
N GLU A 29 -2.64 -7.67 10.84
CA GLU A 29 -1.28 -7.83 11.34
C GLU A 29 -0.26 -7.61 10.21
N GLU A 30 0.81 -6.88 10.52
CA GLU A 30 1.86 -6.54 9.56
C GLU A 30 2.52 -7.79 8.94
N LYS A 31 2.75 -8.84 9.73
CA LYS A 31 3.33 -10.11 9.23
C LYS A 31 2.42 -10.82 8.23
N GLN A 32 1.10 -10.80 8.48
CA GLN A 32 0.12 -11.37 7.57
C GLN A 32 0.09 -10.56 6.27
N LEU A 33 0.08 -9.22 6.36
CA LEU A 33 0.13 -8.34 5.20
C LEU A 33 1.39 -8.54 4.36
N ILE A 34 2.55 -8.69 5.01
CA ILE A 34 3.81 -9.02 4.31
C ILE A 34 3.65 -10.31 3.50
N SER A 35 3.10 -11.36 4.10
CA SER A 35 2.89 -12.64 3.40
C SER A 35 1.91 -12.52 2.23
N VAL A 36 0.83 -11.75 2.40
CA VAL A 36 -0.13 -11.45 1.31
C VAL A 36 0.55 -10.70 0.17
N LEU A 37 1.36 -9.68 0.47
CA LEU A 37 2.05 -8.86 -0.54
C LEU A 37 3.09 -9.64 -1.34
N ILE A 38 3.76 -10.60 -0.72
CA ILE A 38 4.68 -11.52 -1.42
C ILE A 38 3.92 -12.33 -2.47
N ASP A 39 2.80 -12.93 -2.09
CA ASP A 39 2.00 -13.72 -3.03
C ASP A 39 1.40 -12.85 -4.14
N VAL A 40 1.00 -11.62 -3.81
CA VAL A 40 0.57 -10.62 -4.79
C VAL A 40 1.67 -10.34 -5.81
N HIS A 41 2.91 -10.11 -5.38
CA HIS A 41 4.03 -9.88 -6.30
C HIS A 41 4.33 -11.07 -7.20
N VAL A 42 4.26 -12.29 -6.68
CA VAL A 42 4.40 -13.50 -7.49
C VAL A 42 3.28 -13.59 -8.53
N ALA A 43 2.04 -13.29 -8.15
CA ALA A 43 0.89 -13.28 -9.07
C ALA A 43 1.04 -12.21 -10.16
N GLU A 44 1.48 -11.01 -9.81
CA GLU A 44 1.72 -9.92 -10.76
C GLU A 44 2.82 -10.27 -11.76
N ALA A 45 3.90 -10.90 -11.30
CA ALA A 45 4.98 -11.39 -12.16
C ALA A 45 4.47 -12.46 -13.14
N ALA A 46 3.62 -13.40 -12.66
CA ALA A 46 3.06 -14.47 -13.49
C ALA A 46 2.20 -13.95 -14.66
N VAL A 47 1.55 -12.79 -14.50
CA VAL A 47 0.69 -12.18 -15.53
C VAL A 47 1.35 -11.04 -16.29
N GLN A 48 2.63 -10.76 -16.07
CA GLN A 48 3.33 -9.62 -16.66
C GLN A 48 3.31 -9.63 -18.20
N GLY A 49 3.29 -10.81 -18.82
CA GLY A 49 3.21 -10.99 -20.27
C GLY A 49 1.82 -10.75 -20.87
N LEU A 50 0.78 -10.66 -20.05
CA LEU A 50 -0.60 -10.43 -20.50
C LEU A 50 -0.89 -8.93 -20.64
N ARG A 51 -1.91 -8.58 -21.44
CA ARG A 51 -2.30 -7.18 -21.68
C ARG A 51 -3.81 -6.99 -21.74
N GLY A 52 -4.24 -5.75 -21.48
CA GLY A 52 -5.63 -5.34 -21.57
C GLY A 52 -6.56 -6.13 -20.64
N HIS A 53 -7.81 -6.27 -21.06
CA HIS A 53 -8.88 -6.87 -20.27
C HIS A 53 -8.55 -8.28 -19.73
N THR A 54 -7.77 -9.07 -20.46
CA THR A 54 -7.35 -10.40 -20.02
C THR A 54 -6.46 -10.33 -18.78
N LYS A 55 -5.49 -9.40 -18.77
CA LYS A 55 -4.64 -9.18 -17.59
C LYS A 55 -5.47 -8.73 -16.40
N ASP A 56 -6.34 -7.73 -16.61
CA ASP A 56 -7.16 -7.14 -15.55
C ASP A 56 -8.11 -8.17 -14.92
N SER A 57 -8.68 -9.05 -15.73
CA SER A 57 -9.56 -10.13 -15.25
C SER A 57 -8.80 -11.16 -14.41
N ILE A 58 -7.61 -11.58 -14.88
CA ILE A 58 -6.82 -12.60 -14.19
C ILE A 58 -6.23 -12.05 -12.89
N ILE A 59 -5.69 -10.83 -12.90
CA ILE A 59 -5.11 -10.26 -11.68
C ILE A 59 -6.19 -10.06 -10.60
N ASN A 60 -7.41 -9.68 -10.99
CA ASN A 60 -8.51 -9.56 -10.04
C ASN A 60 -8.90 -10.91 -9.42
N LEU A 61 -8.89 -11.98 -10.21
CA LEU A 61 -9.10 -13.34 -9.70
C LEU A 61 -8.00 -13.76 -8.72
N TYR A 62 -6.73 -13.51 -9.05
CA TYR A 62 -5.61 -13.84 -8.16
C TYR A 62 -5.68 -13.09 -6.84
N TYR A 63 -6.07 -11.82 -6.89
CA TYR A 63 -6.29 -11.00 -5.71
C TYR A 63 -7.35 -11.58 -4.76
N GLU A 64 -8.46 -12.07 -5.31
CA GLU A 64 -9.48 -12.77 -4.54
C GLU A 64 -8.94 -14.08 -3.94
N GLN A 65 -8.26 -14.89 -4.75
CA GLN A 65 -7.71 -16.18 -4.32
C GLN A 65 -6.63 -16.05 -3.24
N ILE A 66 -5.73 -15.06 -3.37
CA ILE A 66 -4.70 -14.79 -2.38
C ILE A 66 -5.35 -14.38 -1.06
N CYS A 67 -6.34 -13.48 -1.08
CA CYS A 67 -7.07 -13.12 0.14
C CYS A 67 -7.70 -14.36 0.81
N GLN A 68 -8.31 -15.25 0.02
CA GLN A 68 -8.87 -16.51 0.52
C GLN A 68 -7.83 -17.44 1.15
N ILE A 69 -6.66 -17.61 0.51
CA ILE A 69 -5.55 -18.43 1.04
C ILE A 69 -5.08 -17.91 2.41
N HIS A 70 -5.04 -16.59 2.58
CA HIS A 70 -4.62 -15.93 3.82
C HIS A 70 -5.75 -15.75 4.83
N GLY A 71 -6.96 -16.27 4.57
CA GLY A 71 -8.13 -16.13 5.44
C GLY A 71 -8.55 -14.67 5.64
N LEU A 72 -8.35 -13.83 4.63
CA LEU A 72 -8.53 -12.39 4.66
C LEU A 72 -9.71 -11.97 3.78
N GLU A 73 -10.54 -11.04 4.26
CA GLU A 73 -11.54 -10.40 3.41
C GLU A 73 -10.89 -9.38 2.47
N ARG A 74 -11.30 -9.38 1.20
CA ARG A 74 -10.78 -8.46 0.19
C ARG A 74 -10.82 -6.98 0.61
N ALA A 75 -11.93 -6.56 1.23
CA ALA A 75 -12.09 -5.19 1.73
C ALA A 75 -11.06 -4.82 2.81
N THR A 76 -10.62 -5.81 3.60
CA THR A 76 -9.63 -5.59 4.67
C THR A 76 -8.24 -5.39 4.06
N PHE A 77 -7.88 -6.17 3.03
CA PHE A 77 -6.66 -5.93 2.25
C PHE A 77 -6.66 -4.54 1.60
N GLU A 78 -7.76 -4.15 0.94
CA GLU A 78 -7.89 -2.85 0.28
C GLU A 78 -7.79 -1.69 1.29
N SER A 79 -8.43 -1.82 2.45
CA SER A 79 -8.33 -0.84 3.54
C SER A 79 -6.90 -0.75 4.11
N ALA A 80 -6.17 -1.87 4.18
CA ALA A 80 -4.77 -1.86 4.58
C ALA A 80 -3.91 -1.11 3.57
N MET A 81 -4.11 -1.35 2.27
CA MET A 81 -3.39 -0.64 1.21
C MET A 81 -3.68 0.86 1.21
N GLU A 82 -4.93 1.26 1.43
CA GLU A 82 -5.31 2.68 1.55
C GLU A 82 -4.65 3.33 2.78
N SER A 83 -4.65 2.64 3.92
CA SER A 83 -3.98 3.12 5.14
C SER A 83 -2.47 3.33 4.94
N LEU A 84 -1.82 2.52 4.09
CA LEU A 84 -0.41 2.68 3.78
C LEU A 84 -0.14 3.81 2.78
N ARG A 85 -1.04 4.07 1.83
CA ARG A 85 -0.91 5.19 0.87
C ARG A 85 -0.86 6.56 1.56
N GLU A 86 -1.58 6.69 2.67
CA GLU A 86 -1.61 7.89 3.50
C GLU A 86 -0.33 8.09 4.35
N ASP A 87 0.52 7.07 4.50
CA ASP A 87 1.78 7.12 5.25
C ASP A 87 2.95 6.54 4.41
N PRO A 88 3.56 7.36 3.53
CA PRO A 88 4.64 6.91 2.66
C PRO A 88 5.85 6.32 3.40
N VAL A 89 6.15 6.83 4.60
CA VAL A 89 7.27 6.35 5.42
C VAL A 89 6.98 4.94 5.93
N ARG A 90 5.73 4.66 6.33
CA ARG A 90 5.31 3.31 6.72
C ARG A 90 5.27 2.35 5.54
N LEU A 91 4.77 2.81 4.38
CA LEU A 91 4.75 2.02 3.16
C LEU A 91 6.15 1.56 2.75
N GLU A 92 7.13 2.48 2.74
CA GLU A 92 8.53 2.16 2.42
C GLU A 92 9.10 1.11 3.39
N LYS A 93 8.87 1.30 4.70
CA LYS A 93 9.32 0.33 5.71
C LYS A 93 8.72 -1.05 5.50
N LEU A 94 7.41 -1.12 5.24
CA LEU A 94 6.73 -2.39 4.99
C LEU A 94 7.30 -3.10 3.75
N TYR A 95 7.51 -2.36 2.65
CA TYR A 95 8.09 -2.94 1.43
C TYR A 95 9.52 -3.43 1.63
N ASN A 96 10.33 -2.73 2.42
CA ASN A 96 11.66 -3.23 2.79
C ASN A 96 11.59 -4.57 3.53
N GLU A 97 10.59 -4.76 4.41
CA GLU A 97 10.38 -6.03 5.10
C GLU A 97 9.84 -7.11 4.15
N VAL A 98 8.98 -6.76 3.19
CA VAL A 98 8.55 -7.68 2.11
C VAL A 98 9.75 -8.21 1.32
N MET A 99 10.66 -7.33 0.88
CA MET A 99 11.83 -7.74 0.12
C MET A 99 12.77 -8.66 0.92
N LYS A 100 13.07 -8.30 2.18
CA LYS A 100 13.88 -9.16 3.06
C LYS A 100 13.25 -10.54 3.27
N GLU A 101 11.93 -10.57 3.44
CA GLU A 101 11.19 -11.81 3.63
C GLU A 101 11.19 -12.67 2.36
N MET A 102 11.11 -12.08 1.17
CA MET A 102 11.27 -12.79 -0.10
C MET A 102 12.66 -13.43 -0.22
N GLU A 103 13.73 -12.64 -0.01
CA GLU A 103 15.11 -13.12 -0.05
C GLU A 103 15.34 -14.29 0.92
N ARG A 104 14.75 -14.20 2.13
CA ARG A 104 14.82 -15.27 3.13
C ARG A 104 14.11 -16.55 2.68
N ARG A 105 12.97 -16.43 1.98
CA ARG A 105 12.23 -17.60 1.47
C ARG A 105 12.98 -18.26 0.32
N GLU A 106 13.58 -17.47 -0.57
CA GLU A 106 14.42 -17.97 -1.66
C GLU A 106 15.64 -18.74 -1.13
N ALA A 107 16.38 -18.17 -0.18
CA ALA A 107 17.55 -18.83 0.42
C ALA A 107 17.21 -20.11 1.20
N ALA A 108 15.96 -20.26 1.67
CA ALA A 108 15.50 -21.48 2.34
C ALA A 108 15.07 -22.60 1.38
N GLN A 109 14.98 -22.30 0.08
CA GLN A 109 14.63 -23.26 -0.98
C GLN A 109 15.85 -23.90 -1.66
N GLU A 110 17.06 -23.41 -1.35
CA GLU A 110 18.36 -23.96 -1.78
C GLU A 110 18.92 -24.99 -0.78
#